data_AF-A0A640W0T5-F1
#
_entry.id   AF-A0A640W0T5-F1
#
_cell.length_a   1.000
_cell.length_b   1.000
_cell.length_c   1.000
_cell.angle_alpha   90.00
_cell.angle_beta   90.00
_cell.angle_gamma   90.00
#
_symmetry.space_group_name_H-M   'P 1'
#
loop_
_entity.id
_entity.type
_entity.pdbx_description
1 polymer ?
#
loop_
_entity_poly.entity_id
_entity_poly.type
_entity_poly.pdbx_seq_one_letter_code
_entity_poly.pdbx_strand_id
1 'polypeptide(L)'
;MKKILVILLAFMLFFPMIYVKGGKDSYIHIVEPEGGLYIYGKKILPEFNPFWTVIIGQSFINVRAEASNDILLSYFTLQDVMKREIVQGVWDKDKSDGFSCSFTNIQNGVYLIAVIALALDPNEPVAWDWRAPVAILVQ
;
A
#
# COMPACT_ATOMS: atom_id res chain seq x y z
N MET A 1 22.98 3.21 16.56
CA MET A 1 21.82 3.85 15.90
C MET A 1 22.09 4.27 14.46
N LYS A 2 23.09 5.12 14.16
CA LYS A 2 23.42 5.53 12.77
C LYS A 2 23.66 4.37 11.78
N LYS A 3 24.31 3.29 12.22
CA LYS A 3 24.61 2.12 11.36
C LYS A 3 23.35 1.34 10.94
N ILE A 4 22.34 1.25 11.81
CA ILE A 4 21.08 0.54 11.52
C ILE A 4 20.26 1.33 10.49
N LEU A 5 20.25 2.67 10.62
CA LEU A 5 19.59 3.56 9.67
C LEU A 5 20.18 3.45 8.26
N VAL A 6 21.51 3.37 8.14
CA VAL A 6 22.22 3.20 6.86
C VAL A 6 21.94 1.84 6.22
N ILE A 7 21.84 0.78 7.02
CA ILE A 7 21.51 -0.56 6.52
C ILE A 7 20.06 -0.61 6.03
N LEU A 8 19.11 0.02 6.73
CA LEU A 8 17.72 0.14 6.28
C LEU A 8 17.61 0.95 4.99
N LEU A 9 18.32 2.08 4.89
CA LEU A 9 18.36 2.89 3.67
C LEU A 9 18.98 2.13 2.49
N ALA A 10 20.00 1.31 2.74
CA ALA A 10 20.61 0.48 1.71
C ALA A 10 19.68 -0.66 1.29
N PHE A 11 19.01 -1.33 2.23
CA PHE A 11 18.06 -2.40 1.95
C PHE A 11 16.90 -1.92 1.06
N MET A 12 16.46 -0.71 1.29
CA MET A 12 15.46 0.00 0.50
C MET A 12 15.87 0.23 -0.97
N LEU A 13 17.14 0.48 -1.26
CA LEU A 13 17.63 0.77 -2.61
C LEU A 13 17.86 -0.46 -3.48
N PHE A 14 17.94 -1.66 -2.89
CA PHE A 14 18.32 -2.90 -3.58
C PHE A 14 17.21 -3.96 -3.65
N PHE A 15 15.97 -3.66 -3.23
CA PHE A 15 14.88 -4.59 -3.48
C PHE A 15 14.51 -4.59 -4.97
N PRO A 16 14.58 -5.73 -5.65
CA PRO A 16 14.13 -5.82 -7.03
C PRO A 16 12.63 -5.50 -7.07
N MET A 17 12.27 -4.52 -7.87
CA MET A 17 10.89 -4.25 -8.26
C MET A 17 10.40 -5.51 -9.01
N ILE A 18 9.67 -6.39 -8.32
CA ILE A 18 9.11 -7.60 -8.94
C ILE A 18 8.02 -7.12 -9.90
N TYR A 19 8.38 -6.96 -11.17
CA TYR A 19 7.42 -6.79 -12.25
C TYR A 19 6.79 -8.16 -12.53
N VAL A 20 5.57 -8.36 -12.05
CA VAL A 20 4.74 -9.52 -12.43
C VAL A 20 4.28 -9.29 -13.88
N LYS A 21 4.63 -10.21 -14.78
CA LYS A 21 4.23 -10.20 -16.19
C LYS A 21 2.72 -10.48 -16.28
N GLY A 22 1.96 -9.60 -16.91
CA GLY A 22 0.52 -9.78 -17.14
C GLY A 22 0.22 -10.96 -18.07
N GLY A 23 -0.16 -12.09 -17.49
CA GLY A 23 -0.99 -13.12 -18.11
C GLY A 23 -2.48 -12.77 -17.98
N LYS A 24 -3.38 -13.70 -18.33
CA LYS A 24 -4.83 -13.60 -18.07
C LYS A 24 -5.14 -13.86 -16.59
N ASP A 25 -4.23 -13.45 -15.72
CA ASP A 25 -4.11 -13.92 -14.35
C ASP A 25 -4.90 -12.94 -13.45
N SER A 26 -5.57 -13.48 -12.44
CA SER A 26 -6.34 -12.67 -11.48
C SER A 26 -5.39 -11.73 -10.75
N TYR A 27 -5.61 -10.42 -10.81
CA TYR A 27 -4.71 -9.45 -10.18
C TYR A 27 -5.42 -8.35 -9.41
N ILE A 28 -4.69 -7.80 -8.43
CA ILE A 28 -4.99 -6.54 -7.76
C ILE A 28 -3.66 -5.82 -7.51
N HIS A 29 -3.61 -4.52 -7.74
CA HIS A 29 -2.41 -3.70 -7.62
C HIS A 29 -2.72 -2.40 -6.90
N ILE A 30 -2.04 -2.13 -5.78
CA ILE A 30 -2.15 -0.88 -5.05
C ILE A 30 -1.44 0.21 -5.85
N VAL A 31 -2.24 1.11 -6.43
CA VAL A 31 -1.74 2.25 -7.22
C VAL A 31 -1.61 3.52 -6.38
N GLU A 32 -2.38 3.65 -5.30
CA GLU A 32 -2.28 4.75 -4.34
C GLU A 32 -2.19 4.25 -2.90
N PRO A 33 -1.42 4.92 -2.01
CA PRO A 33 -0.60 6.09 -2.32
C PRO A 33 0.61 5.71 -3.19
N GLU A 34 0.94 6.57 -4.16
CA GLU A 34 2.19 6.42 -4.87
C GLU A 34 3.38 6.69 -3.94
N GLY A 35 4.54 6.21 -4.34
CA GLY A 35 5.77 6.48 -3.64
C GLY A 35 6.12 7.95 -3.63
N GLY A 36 6.67 8.44 -2.52
CA GLY A 36 7.15 9.81 -2.43
C GLY A 36 6.89 10.46 -1.08
N LEU A 37 7.10 11.77 -1.05
CA LEU A 37 6.92 12.63 0.12
C LEU A 37 5.65 13.48 -0.03
N TYR A 38 4.76 13.36 0.93
CA TYR A 38 3.50 14.08 1.01
C TYR A 38 3.51 14.99 2.24
N ILE A 39 3.11 16.25 2.07
CA ILE A 39 2.93 17.21 3.16
C ILE A 39 1.52 17.77 3.03
N TYR A 40 0.71 17.64 4.09
CA TYR A 40 -0.71 18.01 4.09
C TYR A 40 -1.46 17.47 2.87
N GLY A 41 -1.14 16.25 2.44
CA GLY A 41 -1.81 15.53 1.34
C GLY A 41 -1.33 15.86 -0.05
N LYS A 42 -0.37 16.78 -0.17
CA LYS A 42 0.23 17.14 -1.46
C LYS A 42 1.57 16.46 -1.60
N LYS A 43 1.74 15.71 -2.69
CA LYS A 43 3.02 15.15 -3.09
C LYS A 43 3.96 16.29 -3.52
N ILE A 44 5.09 16.42 -2.83
CA ILE A 44 5.99 17.57 -3.00
C ILE A 44 6.92 17.40 -4.22
N LEU A 45 7.21 16.17 -4.61
CA LEU A 45 8.00 15.83 -5.79
C LEU A 45 7.19 14.85 -6.67
N PRO A 46 6.33 15.34 -7.58
CA PRO A 46 5.40 14.49 -8.34
C PRO A 46 6.10 13.42 -9.18
N GLU A 47 7.25 13.76 -9.77
CA GLU A 47 8.04 12.85 -10.63
C GLU A 47 8.92 11.88 -9.84
N PHE A 48 9.07 12.07 -8.53
CA PHE A 48 9.88 11.21 -7.68
C PHE A 48 9.01 10.12 -7.04
N ASN A 49 9.12 8.90 -7.59
CA ASN A 49 8.32 7.73 -7.23
C ASN A 49 9.19 6.62 -6.61
N PRO A 50 9.76 6.82 -5.40
CA PRO A 50 10.49 5.75 -4.72
C PRO A 50 9.54 4.61 -4.34
N PHE A 51 10.05 3.44 -3.95
CA PHE A 51 9.19 2.36 -3.45
C PHE A 51 8.58 2.70 -2.06
N TRP A 52 9.15 3.68 -1.32
CA TRP A 52 8.68 4.14 -0.01
C TRP A 52 7.69 5.32 -0.10
N THR A 53 6.91 5.53 0.96
CA THR A 53 5.98 6.66 1.10
C THR A 53 6.17 7.34 2.45
N VAL A 54 6.23 8.67 2.49
CA VAL A 54 6.29 9.48 3.72
C VAL A 54 5.16 10.50 3.70
N ILE A 55 4.32 10.53 4.74
CA ILE A 55 3.16 11.40 4.85
C ILE A 55 3.29 12.24 6.13
N ILE A 56 3.30 13.56 5.98
CA ILE A 56 3.47 14.52 7.06
C ILE A 56 2.23 15.39 7.20
N GLY A 57 1.75 15.58 8.44
CA GLY A 57 0.64 16.49 8.75
C GLY A 57 -0.74 15.93 8.40
N GLN A 58 -0.87 14.62 8.23
CA GLN A 58 -2.16 13.94 8.00
C GLN A 58 -2.25 12.65 8.81
N SER A 59 -3.43 12.37 9.34
CA SER A 59 -3.77 11.16 10.09
C SER A 59 -4.62 10.17 9.28
N PHE A 60 -4.59 10.27 7.96
CA PHE A 60 -5.31 9.38 7.07
C PHE A 60 -4.46 8.99 5.85
N ILE A 61 -4.80 7.85 5.25
CA ILE A 61 -4.25 7.37 3.99
C ILE A 61 -5.43 6.91 3.13
N ASN A 62 -5.52 7.46 1.92
CA ASN A 62 -6.38 6.91 0.88
C ASN A 62 -5.60 5.88 0.10
N VAL A 63 -6.22 4.72 -0.10
CA VAL A 63 -5.66 3.59 -0.84
C VAL A 63 -6.58 3.32 -2.00
N ARG A 64 -6.00 3.18 -3.18
CA ARG A 64 -6.71 2.74 -4.39
C ARG A 64 -5.94 1.59 -5.00
N ALA A 65 -6.67 0.59 -5.45
CA ALA A 65 -6.14 -0.55 -6.16
C ALA A 65 -6.86 -0.76 -7.49
N GLU A 66 -6.08 -1.09 -8.51
CA GLU A 66 -6.57 -1.51 -9.82
C GLU A 66 -6.56 -3.03 -9.87
N ALA A 67 -7.60 -3.63 -10.43
CA ALA A 67 -7.80 -5.07 -10.42
C ALA A 67 -8.30 -5.58 -11.76
N SER A 68 -8.11 -6.88 -12.01
CA SER A 68 -8.77 -7.57 -13.11
C SER A 68 -10.30 -7.61 -12.90
N ASN A 69 -11.05 -7.76 -14.01
CA ASN A 69 -12.52 -7.66 -13.99
C ASN A 69 -13.21 -8.76 -13.15
N ASP A 70 -12.52 -9.86 -12.89
CA ASP A 70 -13.03 -11.07 -12.24
C ASP A 70 -12.84 -11.07 -10.70
N ILE A 71 -12.14 -10.09 -10.13
CA ILE A 71 -12.06 -9.89 -8.67
C ILE A 71 -13.44 -9.53 -8.10
N LEU A 72 -13.95 -10.20 -7.08
CA LEU A 72 -15.28 -9.95 -6.49
C LEU A 72 -15.27 -9.00 -5.30
N LEU A 73 -14.23 -9.09 -4.48
CA LEU A 73 -14.16 -8.53 -3.14
C LEU A 73 -12.69 -8.33 -2.79
N SER A 74 -12.38 -7.21 -2.15
CA SER A 74 -11.05 -6.95 -1.61
C SER A 74 -11.11 -6.66 -0.11
N TYR A 75 -10.02 -6.97 0.58
CA TYR A 75 -9.78 -6.66 1.97
C TYR A 75 -8.45 -5.93 2.11
N PHE A 76 -8.53 -4.65 2.45
CA PHE A 76 -7.38 -3.80 2.73
C PHE A 76 -7.02 -3.88 4.20
N THR A 77 -5.72 -3.90 4.51
CA THR A 77 -5.20 -3.85 5.86
C THR A 77 -4.12 -2.79 6.00
N LEU A 78 -4.11 -2.13 7.15
CA LEU A 78 -3.03 -1.29 7.61
C LEU A 78 -2.37 -1.99 8.79
N GLN A 79 -1.08 -2.28 8.67
CA GLN A 79 -0.31 -3.01 9.67
C GLN A 79 0.78 -2.12 10.27
N ASP A 80 0.86 -2.03 11.59
CA ASP A 80 1.98 -1.39 12.28
C ASP A 80 3.20 -2.31 12.19
N VAL A 81 4.24 -1.89 11.47
CA VAL A 81 5.43 -2.71 11.20
C VAL A 81 6.21 -3.00 12.48
N MET A 82 6.21 -2.08 13.44
CA MET A 82 6.96 -2.22 14.68
C MET A 82 6.27 -3.19 15.64
N LYS A 83 4.95 -3.10 15.74
CA LYS A 83 4.14 -3.95 16.61
C LYS A 83 3.73 -5.27 15.97
N ARG A 84 3.85 -5.38 14.64
CA ARG A 84 3.42 -6.55 13.82
C ARG A 84 1.94 -6.88 14.00
N GLU A 85 1.11 -5.84 14.08
CA GLU A 85 -0.33 -5.98 14.26
C GLU A 85 -1.10 -5.26 13.15
N ILE A 86 -2.25 -5.83 12.74
CA ILE A 86 -3.22 -5.13 11.90
C ILE A 86 -3.92 -4.10 12.78
N VAL A 87 -3.74 -2.82 12.50
CA VAL A 87 -4.37 -1.73 13.25
C VAL A 87 -5.73 -1.34 12.64
N GLN A 88 -5.92 -1.54 11.34
CA GLN A 88 -7.19 -1.30 10.64
C GLN A 88 -7.36 -2.29 9.48
N GLY A 89 -8.62 -2.63 9.19
CA GLY A 89 -8.99 -3.47 8.05
C GLY A 89 -10.32 -3.01 7.45
N VAL A 90 -10.41 -2.98 6.12
CA VAL A 90 -11.58 -2.50 5.38
C VAL A 90 -11.90 -3.47 4.25
N TRP A 91 -13.16 -3.90 4.17
CA TRP A 91 -13.66 -4.67 3.04
C TRP A 91 -14.23 -3.72 1.99
N ASP A 92 -13.95 -3.99 0.72
CA ASP A 92 -14.54 -3.26 -0.39
C ASP A 92 -15.07 -4.23 -1.47
N LYS A 93 -16.33 -4.00 -1.85
CA LYS A 93 -17.11 -4.77 -2.83
C LYS A 93 -17.49 -3.92 -4.04
N ASP A 94 -17.34 -2.61 -3.94
CA ASP A 94 -17.63 -1.72 -5.06
C ASP A 94 -16.44 -1.76 -6.01
N LYS A 95 -16.73 -1.78 -7.32
CA LYS A 95 -15.70 -1.74 -8.37
C LYS A 95 -15.75 -0.44 -9.15
N SER A 96 -16.73 0.43 -8.87
CA SER A 96 -17.07 1.56 -9.73
C SER A 96 -15.97 2.62 -9.82
N ASP A 97 -15.08 2.69 -8.83
CA ASP A 97 -13.91 3.58 -8.75
C ASP A 97 -12.56 2.82 -8.69
N GLY A 98 -12.55 1.54 -9.06
CA GLY A 98 -11.52 0.59 -8.64
C GLY A 98 -11.91 -0.04 -7.29
N PHE A 99 -10.97 -0.67 -6.60
CA PHE A 99 -11.15 -0.99 -5.18
C PHE A 99 -10.46 0.10 -4.36
N SER A 100 -11.13 0.68 -3.38
CA SER A 100 -10.58 1.80 -2.61
C SER A 100 -10.96 1.74 -1.13
N CYS A 101 -10.11 2.35 -0.29
CA CYS A 101 -10.44 2.56 1.11
C CYS A 101 -9.70 3.76 1.70
N SER A 102 -10.20 4.27 2.83
CA SER A 102 -9.52 5.29 3.62
C SER A 102 -9.24 4.76 5.03
N PHE A 103 -7.96 4.64 5.38
CA PHE A 103 -7.56 4.46 6.77
C PHE A 103 -7.51 5.83 7.45
N THR A 104 -8.12 5.98 8.63
CA THR A 104 -8.26 7.28 9.32
C THR A 104 -7.82 7.18 10.77
N ASN A 105 -7.58 8.31 11.45
CA ASN A 105 -7.10 8.34 12.84
C ASN A 105 -5.78 7.55 13.04
N ILE A 106 -4.94 7.51 12.02
CA ILE A 106 -3.66 6.81 12.07
C ILE A 106 -2.69 7.61 12.94
N GLN A 107 -1.88 6.91 13.74
CA GLN A 107 -0.89 7.50 14.63
C GLN A 107 0.48 7.63 13.94
N ASN A 108 1.43 8.26 14.63
CA ASN A 108 2.82 8.30 14.16
C ASN A 108 3.41 6.89 14.12
N GLY A 109 3.98 6.51 12.98
CA GLY A 109 4.48 5.15 12.82
C GLY A 109 4.96 4.83 11.41
N VAL A 110 5.40 3.58 11.25
CA VAL A 110 5.75 2.99 9.96
C VAL A 110 4.79 1.83 9.72
N TYR A 111 4.11 1.89 8.59
CA TYR A 111 3.03 0.98 8.27
C TYR A 111 3.32 0.19 6.99
N LEU A 112 2.66 -0.96 6.89
CA LEU A 112 2.50 -1.74 5.67
C LEU A 112 1.03 -1.70 5.29
N ILE A 113 0.76 -1.40 4.02
CA ILE A 113 -0.57 -1.54 3.43
C ILE A 113 -0.57 -2.85 2.67
N ALA A 114 -1.58 -3.69 2.87
CA ALA A 114 -1.78 -4.88 2.06
C ALA A 114 -3.23 -4.99 1.62
N VAL A 115 -3.45 -5.57 0.45
CA VAL A 115 -4.76 -5.93 -0.07
C VAL A 115 -4.75 -7.39 -0.46
N ILE A 116 -5.80 -8.11 -0.08
CA ILE A 116 -6.08 -9.47 -0.55
C ILE A 116 -7.45 -9.44 -1.19
N ALA A 117 -7.60 -10.07 -2.35
CA ALA A 117 -8.82 -10.05 -3.11
C ALA A 117 -9.23 -11.46 -3.56
N LEU A 118 -10.53 -11.71 -3.54
CA LEU A 118 -11.14 -12.94 -4.00
C LEU A 118 -11.47 -12.83 -5.49
N ALA A 119 -10.99 -13.78 -6.29
CA ALA A 119 -11.25 -13.84 -7.73
C ALA A 119 -12.30 -14.91 -8.08
N LEU A 120 -12.94 -14.77 -9.25
CA LEU A 120 -13.84 -15.77 -9.80
C LEU A 120 -13.11 -16.93 -10.50
N ASP A 121 -11.85 -16.76 -10.89
CA ASP A 121 -11.08 -17.84 -11.50
C ASP A 121 -10.82 -18.97 -10.47
N PRO A 122 -11.32 -20.19 -10.70
CA PRO A 122 -11.09 -21.30 -9.78
C PRO A 122 -9.63 -21.78 -9.73
N ASN A 123 -8.82 -21.47 -10.75
CA ASN A 123 -7.40 -21.80 -10.78
C ASN A 123 -6.55 -20.76 -10.03
N GLU A 124 -7.03 -19.51 -9.98
CA GLU A 124 -6.38 -18.39 -9.30
C GLU A 124 -7.38 -17.63 -8.42
N PRO A 125 -7.88 -18.24 -7.34
CA PRO A 125 -9.00 -17.70 -6.57
C PRO A 125 -8.61 -16.51 -5.69
N VAL A 126 -7.32 -16.19 -5.58
CA VAL A 126 -6.81 -15.13 -4.71
C VAL A 126 -5.77 -14.30 -5.43
N ALA A 127 -6.01 -12.99 -5.47
CA ALA A 127 -5.01 -11.99 -5.83
C ALA A 127 -4.60 -11.20 -4.60
N TRP A 128 -3.38 -10.66 -4.57
CA TRP A 128 -2.91 -9.87 -3.44
C TRP A 128 -1.81 -8.91 -3.86
N ASP A 129 -1.69 -7.82 -3.12
CA ASP A 129 -0.60 -6.85 -3.28
C ASP A 129 -0.31 -6.14 -1.96
N TRP A 130 0.85 -5.48 -1.87
CA TRP A 130 1.28 -4.79 -0.67
C TRP A 130 2.21 -3.62 -1.00
N ARG A 131 2.24 -2.65 -0.08
CA ARG A 131 3.11 -1.49 -0.14
C ARG A 131 3.72 -1.21 1.22
N ALA A 132 5.05 -1.17 1.26
CA ALA A 132 5.81 -0.79 2.44
C ALA A 132 7.18 -0.19 2.04
N PRO A 133 7.74 0.71 2.85
CA PRO A 133 7.16 1.31 4.05
C PRO A 133 6.29 2.53 3.73
N VAL A 134 5.27 2.75 4.56
CA VAL A 134 4.51 4.00 4.62
C VAL A 134 4.74 4.65 5.99
N ALA A 135 5.59 5.67 6.04
CA ALA A 135 5.87 6.41 7.26
C ALA A 135 4.86 7.56 7.42
N ILE A 136 4.26 7.68 8.60
CA ILE A 136 3.29 8.73 8.92
C ILE A 136 3.79 9.54 10.10
N LEU A 137 3.76 10.86 9.93
CA LEU A 137 4.09 11.86 10.94
C LEU A 137 2.94 12.86 11.05
N VAL A 138 1.95 12.51 11.88
CA VAL A 138 0.90 13.36 12.41
C VAL A 138 1.51 14.39 13.38
N GLN A 139 1.07 15.64 13.25
CA GLN A 139 1.41 16.74 14.16
C GLN A 139 0.54 16.71 15.41
#